data_AF-T2SAH5-F1
#
_entry.id   AF-T2SAH5-F1
#
_cell.length_a   1.000
_cell.length_b   1.000
_cell.length_c   1.000
_cell.angle_alpha   90.00
_cell.angle_beta   90.00
_cell.angle_gamma   90.00
#
_symmetry.space_group_name_H-M   'P 1'
#
loop_
_entity.id
_entity.type
_entity.pdbx_description
1 polymer ?
#
loop_
_entity_poly.entity_id
_entity_poly.type
_entity_poly.pdbx_seq_one_letter_code
_entity_poly.pdbx_strand_id
1 'polypeptide(L)'
;MLPIGASMANGSDIILIVSAILSGAVYGDHTSPISDTTILSATGAGCSVQSHFITQLPYATIAMLCSAVSLGVASFMHSRLLALLIGIILLVGVFYLLKKFYGENLKT
;
A
#
# COMPACT_ATOMS: atom_id res chain seq x y z
N MET A 1 12.52 -10.07 7.25
CA MET A 1 12.08 -10.66 5.96
C MET A 1 13.08 -10.43 4.83
N LEU A 2 13.83 -9.32 4.82
CA LEU A 2 14.77 -8.99 3.74
C LEU A 2 15.90 -10.03 3.52
N PRO A 3 16.58 -10.57 4.56
CA PRO A 3 17.60 -11.60 4.36
C PRO A 3 17.05 -12.90 3.76
N ILE A 4 15.82 -13.26 4.14
CA ILE A 4 15.12 -14.44 3.62
C ILE A 4 14.70 -14.21 2.15
N GLY A 5 14.18 -13.03 1.83
CA GLY A 5 13.85 -12.68 0.44
C GLY A 5 15.09 -12.68 -0.46
N ALA A 6 16.22 -12.17 0.05
CA ALA A 6 17.48 -12.15 -0.68
C ALA A 6 18.03 -13.57 -0.94
N SER A 7 17.94 -14.49 0.02
CA SER A 7 18.37 -15.88 -0.18
C SER A 7 17.44 -16.67 -1.12
N MET A 8 16.19 -16.26 -1.27
CA MET A 8 15.23 -16.86 -2.20
C MET A 8 15.33 -16.33 -3.63
N ALA A 9 16.11 -15.28 -3.89
CA ALA A 9 16.16 -14.55 -5.14
C ALA A 9 16.85 -15.28 -6.32
N ASN A 10 16.90 -16.62 -6.33
CA ASN A 10 17.59 -17.49 -7.30
C ASN A 10 17.41 -17.07 -8.78
N GLY A 11 18.21 -16.12 -9.28
CA GLY A 11 18.11 -15.56 -10.63
C GLY A 11 16.94 -14.59 -10.87
N SER A 12 16.18 -14.23 -9.83
CA SER A 12 15.07 -13.27 -9.89
C SER A 12 15.53 -11.84 -9.63
N ASP A 13 14.76 -10.84 -10.08
CA ASP A 13 15.10 -9.43 -9.86
C ASP A 13 15.01 -9.07 -8.36
N ILE A 14 16.18 -8.95 -7.72
CA ILE A 14 16.31 -8.60 -6.30
C ILE A 14 15.60 -7.28 -5.96
N ILE A 15 15.54 -6.34 -6.91
CA ILE A 15 14.87 -5.06 -6.71
C ILE A 15 13.37 -5.29 -6.52
N LEU A 16 12.75 -6.15 -7.34
CA LEU A 16 11.32 -6.45 -7.22
C LEU A 16 11.01 -7.17 -5.90
N ILE A 17 11.86 -8.10 -5.46
CA ILE A 17 11.70 -8.81 -4.19
C ILE A 17 11.77 -7.83 -3.02
N VAL A 18 12.77 -6.95 -3.01
CA VAL A 18 12.93 -5.94 -1.96
C VAL A 18 11.77 -4.95 -1.99
N SER A 19 11.32 -4.50 -3.17
CA SER A 19 10.16 -3.62 -3.31
C SER A 19 8.88 -4.24 -2.77
N ALA A 20 8.65 -5.53 -3.02
CA ALA A 20 7.49 -6.25 -2.50
C ALA A 20 7.53 -6.38 -0.96
N ILE A 21 8.69 -6.76 -0.40
CA ILE A 21 8.87 -6.89 1.04
C ILE A 21 8.69 -5.54 1.73
N LEU A 22 9.29 -4.47 1.19
CA LEU A 22 9.17 -3.13 1.75
C LEU A 22 7.74 -2.60 1.65
N SER A 23 7.05 -2.82 0.53
CA SER A 23 5.64 -2.41 0.37
C SER A 23 4.74 -3.10 1.42
N GLY A 24 4.95 -4.40 1.65
CA GLY A 24 4.21 -5.15 2.68
C GLY A 24 4.56 -4.70 4.11
N ALA A 25 5.83 -4.40 4.38
CA ALA A 25 6.26 -3.90 5.68
C ALA A 25 5.65 -2.53 6.00
N VAL A 26 5.63 -1.61 5.03
CA VAL A 26 5.01 -0.28 5.16
C VAL A 26 3.50 -0.42 5.44
N TYR A 27 2.80 -1.28 4.70
CA TYR A 27 1.38 -1.55 4.97
C TYR A 27 1.16 -2.04 6.40
N GLY A 28 1.92 -3.05 6.84
CA GLY A 28 1.78 -3.62 8.18
C GLY A 28 2.06 -2.61 9.30
N ASP A 29 3.03 -1.72 9.11
CA ASP A 29 3.38 -0.67 10.06
C ASP A 29 2.25 0.37 10.22
N HIS A 30 1.63 0.78 9.11
CA HIS A 30 0.51 1.73 9.09
C HIS A 30 -0.82 1.15 9.58
N THR A 31 -1.03 -0.16 9.47
CA THR A 31 -2.27 -0.82 9.87
C THR A 31 -2.12 -1.65 11.14
N SER A 32 -1.05 -1.48 11.92
CA SER A 32 -0.90 -2.17 13.20
C SER A 32 -1.25 -1.22 14.36
N PRO A 33 -2.32 -1.49 15.14
CA PRO A 33 -2.67 -0.67 16.30
C PRO A 33 -1.62 -0.71 17.43
N ILE A 34 -0.59 -1.56 17.29
CA ILE A 34 0.51 -1.71 18.27
C ILE A 34 1.80 -1.06 17.73
N SER A 35 1.87 -0.66 16.45
CA SER A 35 3.09 -0.04 15.93
C SER A 35 3.32 1.36 16.52
N ASP A 36 4.58 1.67 16.85
CA ASP A 36 5.02 2.98 17.34
C ASP A 36 4.61 4.11 16.38
N THR A 37 4.66 3.88 15.07
CA THR A 37 4.26 4.87 14.06
C THR A 37 2.77 5.17 14.11
N THR A 38 1.94 4.15 14.32
CA THR A 38 0.49 4.30 14.48
C THR A 38 0.15 5.02 15.80
N ILE A 39 0.86 4.71 16.90
CA ILE A 39 0.69 5.37 18.20
C ILE A 39 1.08 6.85 18.12
N LEU A 40 2.23 7.17 17.53
CA LEU A 40 2.70 8.55 17.37
C LEU A 40 1.79 9.35 16.42
N SER A 41 1.33 8.75 15.32
CA SER A 41 0.41 9.40 14.38
C SER A 41 -0.96 9.67 15.00
N ALA A 42 -1.49 8.74 15.79
CA ALA A 42 -2.74 8.93 16.53
C ALA A 42 -2.63 10.05 17.58
N THR A 43 -1.50 10.06 18.31
CA THR A 43 -1.19 11.10 19.30
C THR A 43 -1.08 12.48 18.65
N GLY A 44 -0.37 12.58 17.52
CA GLY A 44 -0.25 13.81 16.73
C GLY A 44 -1.59 14.30 16.14
N ALA A 45 -2.50 13.38 15.84
CA ALA A 45 -3.86 13.67 15.39
C ALA A 45 -4.87 13.95 16.52
N GLY A 46 -4.46 13.80 17.80
CA GLY A 46 -5.34 14.03 18.95
C GLY A 46 -6.49 13.02 19.07
N CYS A 47 -6.33 11.81 18.54
CA CYS A 47 -7.38 10.78 18.53
C CYS A 47 -6.88 9.46 19.15
N SER A 48 -7.81 8.55 19.46
CA SER A 48 -7.43 7.23 19.97
C SER A 48 -6.72 6.42 18.89
N VAL A 49 -5.75 5.58 19.28
CA VAL A 49 -5.02 4.67 18.37
C VAL A 49 -5.98 3.79 17.58
N GLN A 50 -7.04 3.30 18.25
CA GLN A 50 -8.08 2.48 17.64
C GLN A 50 -8.86 3.25 16.55
N SER A 51 -9.26 4.50 16.83
CA SER A 51 -9.96 5.34 15.86
C SER A 51 -9.08 5.68 14.66
N HIS A 52 -7.80 5.99 14.90
CA HIS A 52 -6.83 6.24 13.83
C HIS A 52 -6.70 4.99 12.95
N PHE A 53 -6.41 3.84 13.54
CA PHE A 53 -6.29 2.56 12.83
C PHE A 53 -7.52 2.21 11.98
N ILE A 54 -8.72 2.24 12.56
CA ILE A 54 -9.97 1.87 11.86
C ILE A 54 -10.21 2.79 10.66
N THR A 55 -9.91 4.09 10.79
CA THR A 55 -10.12 5.03 9.69
C THR A 55 -9.06 4.93 8.61
N GLN A 56 -7.81 4.55 8.95
CA GLN A 56 -6.72 4.38 7.98
C GLN A 56 -6.77 3.06 7.22
N LEU A 57 -7.25 1.99 7.85
CA LEU A 57 -7.23 0.64 7.28
C LEU A 57 -7.84 0.57 5.86
N PRO A 58 -9.02 1.15 5.57
CA PRO A 58 -9.58 1.13 4.21
C PRO A 58 -8.66 1.76 3.15
N TYR A 59 -8.05 2.91 3.46
CA TYR A 59 -7.16 3.61 2.54
C TYR A 59 -5.85 2.85 2.32
N ALA A 60 -5.25 2.35 3.40
CA ALA A 60 -4.03 1.57 3.35
C ALA A 60 -4.22 0.25 2.58
N THR A 61 -5.35 -0.44 2.76
CA THR A 61 -5.65 -1.70 2.05
C THR A 61 -5.83 -1.47 0.55
N ILE A 62 -6.47 -0.37 0.13
CA ILE A 62 -6.55 0.00 -1.29
C ILE A 62 -5.15 0.17 -1.88
N ALA A 63 -4.28 0.93 -1.22
CA ALA A 63 -2.91 1.15 -1.68
C ALA A 63 -2.11 -0.15 -1.77
N MET A 64 -2.25 -1.04 -0.78
CA MET A 64 -1.64 -2.37 -0.78
C MET A 64 -2.09 -3.20 -1.98
N LEU A 65 -3.40 -3.25 -2.27
CA LEU A 65 -3.92 -3.99 -3.43
C LEU A 65 -3.40 -3.41 -4.76
N CYS A 66 -3.34 -2.08 -4.89
CA CYS A 66 -2.78 -1.42 -6.07
C CYS A 66 -1.30 -1.79 -6.26
N SER A 67 -0.52 -1.77 -5.18
CA SER A 67 0.90 -2.14 -5.21
C SER A 67 1.10 -3.63 -5.56
N ALA A 68 0.27 -4.52 -5.00
CA ALA A 68 0.31 -5.95 -5.32
C ALA A 68 0.08 -6.21 -6.82
N VAL A 69 -0.91 -5.53 -7.42
CA VAL A 69 -1.16 -5.63 -8.86
C VAL A 69 0.02 -5.08 -9.68
N SER A 70 0.52 -3.89 -9.33
CA SER A 70 1.65 -3.25 -10.03
C SER A 70 2.92 -4.12 -9.99
N LEU A 71 3.29 -4.66 -8.82
CA LEU A 71 4.45 -5.54 -8.67
C LEU A 71 4.25 -6.90 -9.36
N GLY A 72 3.02 -7.42 -9.36
CA GLY A 72 2.65 -8.60 -10.16
C GLY A 72 2.91 -8.36 -11.64
N VAL A 73 2.40 -7.26 -12.20
CA VAL A 73 2.63 -6.87 -13.60
C VAL A 73 4.12 -6.67 -13.89
N ALA A 74 4.88 -6.04 -12.99
CA ALA A 74 6.32 -5.87 -13.13
C ALA A 74 7.05 -7.21 -13.28
N SER A 75 6.61 -8.22 -12.53
CA SER A 75 7.19 -9.56 -12.53
C SER A 75 6.95 -10.30 -13.85
N PHE A 76 5.81 -10.10 -14.51
CA PHE A 76 5.50 -10.72 -15.80
C PHE A 76 6.11 -9.98 -17.00
N MET A 77 5.99 -8.64 -17.03
CA MET A 77 6.30 -7.85 -18.22
C MET A 77 7.78 -7.44 -18.32
N HIS A 78 8.59 -7.67 -17.28
CA HIS A 78 10.01 -7.28 -17.18
C HIS A 78 10.30 -5.79 -17.44
N SER A 79 9.27 -4.95 -17.55
CA SER A 79 9.34 -3.50 -17.76
C SER A 79 8.93 -2.76 -16.49
N ARG A 80 9.94 -2.28 -15.76
CA ARG A 80 9.76 -1.60 -14.46
C ARG A 80 8.97 -0.30 -14.57
N LEU A 81 9.20 0.46 -15.64
CA LEU A 81 8.57 1.76 -15.84
C LEU A 81 7.08 1.62 -16.12
N LEU A 82 6.70 0.64 -16.94
CA LEU A 82 5.30 0.38 -17.28
C LEU A 82 4.50 -0.04 -16.04
N ALA A 83 5.07 -0.92 -15.21
CA ALA A 83 4.45 -1.34 -13.96
C ALA A 83 4.19 -0.17 -13.00
N LEU A 84 5.13 0.77 -12.91
CA LEU A 84 4.97 1.98 -12.10
C LEU A 84 3.84 2.87 -12.62
N LEU A 85 3.79 3.11 -13.94
CA LEU A 85 2.71 3.89 -14.56
C LEU A 85 1.34 3.24 -14.32
N ILE A 86 1.24 1.92 -14.48
CA ILE A 86 0.01 1.16 -14.20
C ILE A 86 -0.39 1.32 -12.73
N GLY A 87 0.56 1.22 -11.80
CA GLY A 87 0.30 1.40 -10.37
C GLY A 87 -0.26 2.79 -10.03
N ILE A 88 0.33 3.84 -10.61
CA ILE A 88 -0.15 5.23 -10.42
C ILE A 88 -1.55 5.40 -11.01
N ILE A 89 -1.78 4.96 -12.25
CA ILE A 89 -3.08 5.06 -12.92
C ILE A 89 -4.15 4.31 -12.12
N LEU A 90 -3.83 3.13 -11.62
CA LEU A 90 -4.76 2.30 -10.85
C LEU A 90 -5.10 2.98 -9.51
N LEU A 91 -4.11 3.49 -8.78
CA LEU A 91 -4.33 4.18 -7.50
C LEU A 91 -5.19 5.44 -7.67
N VAL A 92 -4.83 6.30 -8.62
CA VAL A 92 -5.58 7.55 -8.91
C VAL A 92 -6.98 7.21 -9.42
N GLY A 93 -7.10 6.21 -10.29
CA GLY A 93 -8.39 5.73 -10.82
C GLY A 93 -9.32 5.23 -9.72
N VAL A 94 -8.82 4.42 -8.78
CA VAL A 94 -9.61 3.93 -7.64
C VAL A 94 -10.07 5.09 -6.75
N PHE A 95 -9.18 6.02 -6.39
CA PHE A 95 -9.59 7.18 -5.58
C PHE A 95 -10.57 8.10 -6.30
N TYR A 96 -10.41 8.29 -7.62
CA TYR A 96 -11.36 9.05 -8.42
C TYR A 96 -12.74 8.38 -8.45
N LEU A 97 -12.80 7.05 -8.63
CA LEU A 97 -14.05 6.30 -8.60
C LEU A 97 -14.70 6.37 -7.22
N LEU A 98 -13.95 6.16 -6.13
CA LEU A 98 -14.47 6.29 -4.77
C LEU A 98 -15.02 7.70 -4.52
N LYS A 99 -14.29 8.75 -4.93
CA LYS A 99 -14.77 10.13 -4.86
C LYS A 99 -16.06 10.33 -5.64
N LYS A 100 -16.19 9.74 -6.84
CA LYS A 100 -17.41 9.85 -7.66
C LYS A 100 -18.59 9.15 -6.98
N PHE A 101 -18.42 7.90 -6.56
CA PHE A 101 -19.49 7.12 -5.93
C PHE A 101 -19.94 7.70 -4.58
N TYR A 102 -19.01 8.06 -3.70
CA TYR A 102 -19.36 8.55 -2.35
C TYR A 102 -19.59 10.07 -2.30
N GLY A 103 -18.95 10.84 -3.18
CA GLY A 103 -19.13 12.29 -3.26
C GLY A 103 -20.48 12.72 -3.80
N GLU A 104 -21.15 11.88 -4.60
CA GLU A 104 -22.54 12.12 -5.02
C GLU A 104 -23.55 11.85 -3.90
N ASN A 105 -23.26 10.91 -3.00
CA ASN A 105 -24.09 10.60 -1.83
C ASN A 105 -23.99 11.62 -0.68
N LEU A 106 -23.05 12.56 -0.74
CA LEU A 106 -22.87 13.64 0.25
C LEU A 106 -23.63 14.93 -0.12
N LYS A 107 -24.30 14.98 -1.27
CA LYS A 107 -25.04 16.15 -1.76
C LYS A 107 -26.54 16.14 -1.42
N THR A 108 -27.00 15.21 -0.60
CA THR A 108 -28.35 15.21 0.01
C THR A 108 -28.30 15.82 1.39
#